data_AF-A0A6A3HTW5-F1
#
_entry.id   AF-A0A6A3HTW5-F1
#
_cell.length_a   1.000
_cell.length_b   1.000
_cell.length_c   1.000
_cell.angle_alpha   90.00
_cell.angle_beta   90.00
_cell.angle_gamma   90.00
#
_symmetry.space_group_name_H-M   'P 1'
#
loop_
_entity.id
_entity.type
_entity.pdbx_description
1 polymer ?
#
loop_
_entity_poly.entity_id
_entity_poly.type
_entity_poly.pdbx_seq_one_letter_code
_entity_poly.pdbx_strand_id
1 'polypeptide(L)'
;MTDKVEINKNGRPVGWRGQSWVYYKTMMMIAFEDKDVADFVMGTKTAVDTKDQEEFDAIQAKIKLIIMGSLSMELGQLVMMKKTGTEMWKYLEDYYEGKTNAATRVNQEIILFNRLQTTKCKAGEDVGQHVDKMFTFKAQLAALNADVRGQIFIQMLVQSLPTNERFDRLKGMMESGSKKMKSPEKVKDQILRMESYN
;
A
#
# COMPACT_ATOMS: atom_id res chain seq x y z
N MET A 1 8.18 -9.03 9.01
CA MET A 1 6.86 -9.27 8.37
C MET A 1 7.08 -9.20 6.88
N THR A 2 6.52 -10.14 6.12
CA THR A 2 6.55 -10.12 4.66
C THR A 2 5.69 -8.98 4.14
N ASP A 3 6.25 -8.10 3.32
CA ASP A 3 5.49 -7.01 2.65
C ASP A 3 4.65 -7.52 1.47
N LYS A 4 4.62 -8.84 1.25
CA LYS A 4 3.91 -9.49 0.16
C LYS A 4 2.44 -9.73 0.55
N VAL A 5 1.54 -9.53 -0.40
CA VAL A 5 0.15 -9.97 -0.26
C VAL A 5 0.11 -11.46 -0.59
N GLU A 6 -0.32 -12.28 0.38
CA GLU A 6 -0.49 -13.71 0.19
C GLU A 6 -1.78 -13.98 -0.59
N ILE A 7 -1.70 -14.88 -1.57
CA ILE A 7 -2.78 -15.19 -2.49
C ILE A 7 -3.10 -16.69 -2.40
N ASN A 8 -4.39 -17.05 -2.31
CA ASN A 8 -4.81 -18.45 -2.31
C ASN A 8 -4.91 -19.04 -3.72
N LYS A 9 -5.20 -20.34 -3.80
CA LYS A 9 -5.36 -21.09 -5.07
C LYS A 9 -6.39 -20.51 -6.05
N ASN A 10 -7.30 -19.66 -5.58
CA ASN A 10 -8.32 -19.01 -6.39
C ASN A 10 -7.93 -17.58 -6.79
N GLY A 11 -6.67 -17.19 -6.59
CA GLY A 11 -6.20 -15.84 -6.92
C GLY A 11 -6.68 -14.76 -5.95
N ARG A 12 -7.15 -15.10 -4.75
CA ARG A 12 -7.69 -14.10 -3.79
C ARG A 12 -6.71 -13.82 -2.66
N PRO A 13 -6.61 -12.56 -2.18
CA PRO A 13 -5.84 -12.25 -0.99
C PRO A 13 -6.32 -13.08 0.20
N VAL A 14 -5.40 -13.45 1.08
CA VAL A 14 -5.69 -14.10 2.37
C VAL A 14 -4.78 -13.50 3.45
N GLY A 15 -5.33 -13.30 4.65
CA GLY A 15 -4.54 -12.83 5.79
C GLY A 15 -3.93 -11.45 5.57
N TRP A 16 -4.53 -10.60 4.74
CA TRP A 16 -4.02 -9.28 4.44
C TRP A 16 -3.97 -8.38 5.69
N ARG A 17 -2.86 -7.68 5.91
CA ARG A 17 -2.54 -6.88 7.11
C ARG A 17 -2.32 -5.39 6.81
N GLY A 18 -2.82 -4.88 5.68
CA GLY A 18 -2.66 -3.47 5.31
C GLY A 18 -1.40 -3.16 4.48
N GLN A 19 -0.79 -4.17 3.86
CA GLN A 19 0.33 -3.98 2.92
C GLN A 19 -0.18 -3.67 1.50
N SER A 20 0.39 -2.68 0.81
CA SER A 20 0.07 -2.36 -0.59
C SER A 20 -1.43 -2.24 -0.90
N TRP A 21 -2.11 -1.23 -0.32
CA TRP A 21 -3.56 -1.00 -0.51
C TRP A 21 -4.01 -1.06 -1.97
N VAL A 22 -3.31 -0.40 -2.89
CA VAL A 22 -3.65 -0.38 -4.32
C VAL A 22 -3.72 -1.80 -4.89
N TYR A 23 -2.71 -2.63 -4.60
CA TYR A 23 -2.67 -4.02 -5.06
C TYR A 23 -3.80 -4.85 -4.45
N TYR A 24 -4.00 -4.75 -3.13
CA TYR A 24 -5.11 -5.43 -2.46
C TYR A 24 -6.47 -5.02 -3.04
N LYS A 25 -6.69 -3.72 -3.24
CA LYS A 25 -7.91 -3.17 -3.80
C LYS A 25 -8.19 -3.75 -5.19
N THR A 26 -7.20 -3.76 -6.08
CA THR A 26 -7.32 -4.36 -7.41
C THR A 26 -7.71 -5.84 -7.34
N MET A 27 -7.05 -6.63 -6.50
CA MET A 27 -7.35 -8.07 -6.37
C MET A 27 -8.75 -8.33 -5.81
N MET A 28 -9.20 -7.49 -4.88
CA MET A 28 -10.54 -7.59 -4.33
C MET A 28 -11.62 -7.21 -5.34
N MET A 29 -11.40 -6.17 -6.15
CA MET A 29 -12.33 -5.80 -7.23
C MET A 29 -12.53 -6.96 -8.22
N ILE A 30 -11.45 -7.62 -8.64
CA ILE A 30 -11.52 -8.83 -9.48
C ILE A 30 -12.34 -9.93 -8.78
N ALA A 31 -12.15 -10.13 -7.48
CA ALA A 31 -12.89 -11.14 -6.72
C ALA A 31 -14.39 -10.82 -6.58
N PHE A 32 -14.77 -9.54 -6.57
CA PHE A 32 -16.17 -9.09 -6.58
C PHE A 32 -16.79 -9.20 -7.97
N GLU A 33 -16.05 -8.89 -9.03
CA GLU A 33 -16.47 -9.08 -10.43
C GLU A 33 -16.70 -10.57 -10.74
N ASP A 34 -15.79 -11.46 -10.33
CA ASP A 34 -15.94 -12.92 -10.44
C ASP A 34 -17.21 -13.47 -9.75
N LYS A 35 -17.75 -12.69 -8.80
CA LYS A 35 -18.94 -13.07 -8.03
C LYS A 35 -20.18 -12.26 -8.38
N ASP A 36 -20.10 -11.40 -9.38
CA ASP A 36 -21.16 -10.54 -9.86
C ASP A 36 -21.76 -9.67 -8.74
N VAL A 37 -20.89 -9.13 -7.88
CA VAL A 37 -21.28 -8.24 -6.77
C VAL A 37 -20.58 -6.88 -6.79
N ALA A 38 -19.73 -6.62 -7.79
CA ALA A 38 -18.94 -5.39 -7.88
C ALA A 38 -19.80 -4.12 -7.85
N ASP A 39 -20.94 -4.11 -8.56
CA ASP A 39 -21.85 -2.96 -8.56
C ASP A 39 -22.41 -2.62 -7.18
N PHE A 40 -22.72 -3.64 -6.38
CA PHE A 40 -23.21 -3.45 -5.01
C PHE A 40 -22.11 -2.99 -4.06
N VAL A 41 -20.87 -3.45 -4.30
CA VAL A 41 -19.68 -3.02 -3.55
C VAL A 41 -19.36 -1.55 -3.82
N MET A 42 -19.44 -1.13 -5.09
CA MET A 42 -19.23 0.25 -5.53
C MET A 42 -20.42 1.17 -5.18
N GLY A 43 -21.55 0.59 -4.75
CA GLY A 43 -22.77 1.32 -4.43
C GLY A 43 -23.53 1.85 -5.66
N THR A 44 -23.21 1.37 -6.86
CA THR A 44 -23.97 1.68 -8.09
C THR A 44 -25.29 0.93 -8.12
N LYS A 45 -25.34 -0.26 -7.49
CA LYS A 45 -26.58 -0.98 -7.16
C LYS A 45 -26.84 -0.99 -5.65
N THR A 46 -28.11 -0.94 -5.30
CA THR A 46 -28.62 -0.91 -3.92
C THR A 46 -29.80 -1.88 -3.77
N ALA A 47 -30.47 -1.87 -2.62
CA ALA A 47 -31.64 -2.74 -2.38
C ALA A 47 -32.81 -2.50 -3.35
N VAL A 48 -32.88 -1.36 -4.05
CA VAL A 48 -33.92 -1.14 -5.07
C VAL A 48 -33.65 -1.88 -6.38
N ASP A 49 -32.41 -2.34 -6.60
CA ASP A 49 -31.98 -3.04 -7.80
C ASP A 49 -32.10 -4.57 -7.68
N THR A 50 -32.59 -5.04 -6.53
CA THR A 50 -32.85 -6.45 -6.24
C THR A 50 -34.35 -6.72 -6.25
N LYS A 51 -34.75 -7.98 -6.48
CA LYS A 51 -36.15 -8.42 -6.48
C LYS A 51 -36.82 -8.20 -5.13
N ASP A 52 -36.08 -8.48 -4.05
CA ASP A 52 -36.55 -8.38 -2.68
C ASP A 52 -35.38 -8.18 -1.70
N GLN A 53 -35.72 -8.02 -0.43
CA GLN A 53 -34.75 -7.83 0.65
C GLN A 53 -33.89 -9.09 0.89
N GLU A 54 -34.41 -10.28 0.62
CA GLU A 54 -33.69 -11.54 0.84
C GLU A 54 -32.54 -11.70 -0.17
N GLU A 55 -32.77 -11.37 -1.44
CA GLU A 55 -31.74 -11.30 -2.47
C GLU A 55 -30.67 -10.26 -2.11
N PHE A 56 -31.06 -9.07 -1.65
CA PHE A 56 -30.11 -8.07 -1.20
C PHE A 56 -29.27 -8.55 -0.01
N ASP A 57 -29.88 -9.15 1.00
CA ASP A 57 -29.18 -9.67 2.17
C ASP A 57 -28.21 -10.80 1.81
N ALA A 58 -28.59 -11.67 0.86
CA ALA A 58 -27.72 -12.72 0.34
C ALA A 58 -26.50 -12.14 -0.40
N ILE A 59 -26.69 -11.09 -1.20
CA ILE A 59 -25.60 -10.36 -1.87
C ILE A 59 -24.67 -9.73 -0.82
N GLN A 60 -25.21 -9.06 0.19
CA GLN A 60 -24.42 -8.45 1.25
C GLN A 60 -23.65 -9.49 2.06
N ALA A 61 -24.25 -10.65 2.37
CA ALA A 61 -23.57 -11.77 3.03
C ALA A 61 -22.40 -12.30 2.18
N LYS A 62 -22.60 -12.45 0.86
CA LYS A 62 -21.54 -12.86 -0.07
C LYS A 62 -20.38 -11.87 -0.08
N ILE A 63 -20.65 -10.57 -0.14
CA ILE A 63 -19.61 -9.51 -0.06
C ILE A 63 -18.85 -9.62 1.27
N LYS A 64 -19.55 -9.74 2.41
CA LYS A 64 -18.92 -9.90 3.73
C LYS A 64 -17.97 -11.10 3.77
N LEU A 65 -18.38 -12.25 3.24
CA LEU A 65 -17.56 -13.45 3.22
C LEU A 65 -16.27 -13.27 2.39
N ILE A 66 -16.37 -12.61 1.23
CA ILE A 66 -15.21 -12.30 0.39
C ILE A 66 -14.24 -11.39 1.13
N ILE A 67 -14.73 -10.32 1.77
CA ILE A 67 -13.91 -9.40 2.55
C ILE A 67 -13.26 -10.14 3.73
N MET A 68 -14.05 -10.78 4.58
CA MET A 68 -13.56 -11.46 5.79
C MET A 68 -12.54 -12.56 5.47
N GLY A 69 -12.74 -13.32 4.41
CA GLY A 69 -11.79 -14.35 3.97
C GLY A 69 -10.46 -13.79 3.46
N SER A 70 -10.41 -12.51 3.11
CA SER A 70 -9.21 -11.85 2.58
C SER A 70 -8.34 -11.18 3.64
N LEU A 71 -8.93 -10.82 4.77
CA LEU A 71 -8.28 -10.04 5.82
C LEU A 71 -7.55 -10.92 6.83
N SER A 72 -6.61 -10.34 7.56
CA SER A 72 -6.15 -10.90 8.82
C SER A 72 -7.24 -10.81 9.89
N MET A 73 -7.12 -11.61 10.96
CA MET A 73 -8.11 -11.62 12.04
C MET A 73 -8.32 -10.24 12.67
N GLU A 74 -7.24 -9.48 12.85
CA GLU A 74 -7.26 -8.15 13.47
C GLU A 74 -8.02 -7.14 12.61
N LEU A 75 -7.77 -7.12 11.29
CA LEU A 75 -8.53 -6.26 10.37
C LEU A 75 -9.98 -6.74 10.21
N GLY A 76 -10.20 -8.05 10.20
CA GLY A 76 -11.52 -8.65 10.17
C GLY A 76 -12.39 -8.19 11.35
N GLN A 77 -11.85 -8.16 12.57
CA GLN A 77 -12.56 -7.66 13.76
C GLN A 77 -12.96 -6.19 13.65
N LEU A 78 -12.15 -5.36 12.99
CA LEU A 78 -12.47 -3.93 12.80
C LEU A 78 -13.65 -3.73 11.85
N VAL A 79 -13.71 -4.51 10.77
CA VAL A 79 -14.74 -4.34 9.73
C VAL A 79 -16.01 -5.14 10.00
N MET A 80 -15.93 -6.26 10.73
CA MET A 80 -17.08 -7.17 10.91
C MET A 80 -18.29 -6.52 11.61
N MET A 81 -18.06 -5.41 12.32
CA MET A 81 -19.09 -4.64 13.02
C MET A 81 -19.99 -3.82 12.07
N LYS A 82 -19.67 -3.73 10.77
CA LYS A 82 -20.51 -2.99 9.80
C LYS A 82 -21.76 -3.78 9.41
N LYS A 83 -22.85 -3.06 9.14
CA LYS A 83 -24.16 -3.65 8.90
C LYS A 83 -24.18 -4.44 7.60
N THR A 84 -23.53 -3.93 6.55
CA THR A 84 -23.54 -4.52 5.21
C THR A 84 -22.12 -4.80 4.71
N GLY A 85 -21.98 -5.67 3.71
CA GLY A 85 -20.69 -5.91 3.06
C GLY A 85 -20.20 -4.68 2.31
N THR A 86 -21.10 -3.93 1.68
CA THR A 86 -20.81 -2.63 1.07
C THR A 86 -20.24 -1.63 2.08
N GLU A 87 -20.80 -1.56 3.29
CA GLU A 87 -20.25 -0.71 4.37
C GLU A 87 -18.87 -1.18 4.86
N MET A 88 -18.61 -2.50 4.90
CA MET A 88 -17.27 -3.02 5.20
C MET A 88 -16.25 -2.55 4.16
N TRP A 89 -16.59 -2.67 2.88
CA TRP A 89 -15.71 -2.24 1.79
C TRP A 89 -15.45 -0.73 1.83
N LYS A 90 -16.52 0.07 1.93
CA LYS A 90 -16.42 1.53 2.03
C LYS A 90 -15.55 1.96 3.20
N TYR A 91 -15.67 1.30 4.35
CA TYR A 91 -14.79 1.61 5.48
C TYR A 91 -13.31 1.35 5.15
N LEU A 92 -12.98 0.24 4.47
CA LEU A 92 -11.61 -0.05 4.04
C LEU A 92 -11.11 0.99 3.04
N GLU A 93 -11.91 1.34 2.03
CA GLU A 93 -11.57 2.40 1.08
C GLU A 93 -11.33 3.72 1.80
N ASP A 94 -12.26 4.15 2.65
CA ASP A 94 -12.13 5.41 3.34
C ASP A 94 -10.93 5.42 4.30
N TYR A 95 -10.63 4.30 4.96
CA TYR A 95 -9.51 4.19 5.91
C TYR A 95 -8.16 4.21 5.20
N TYR A 96 -8.01 3.47 4.10
CA TYR A 96 -6.74 3.33 3.40
C TYR A 96 -6.51 4.40 2.33
N GLU A 97 -7.57 5.08 1.87
CA GLU A 97 -7.47 6.24 0.99
C GLU A 97 -7.48 7.57 1.77
N GLY A 98 -7.57 7.52 3.11
CA GLY A 98 -7.54 8.70 3.98
C GLY A 98 -8.76 9.61 3.84
N LYS A 99 -9.90 9.06 3.41
CA LYS A 99 -11.16 9.78 3.15
C LYS A 99 -12.14 9.77 4.34
N THR A 100 -11.87 9.00 5.40
CA THR A 100 -12.83 8.86 6.51
C THR A 100 -12.93 10.12 7.39
N ASN A 101 -11.79 10.74 7.72
CA ASN A 101 -11.68 11.99 8.48
C ASN A 101 -10.20 12.43 8.60
N ALA A 102 -9.95 13.64 9.12
CA ALA A 102 -8.58 14.15 9.30
C ALA A 102 -7.68 13.23 10.15
N ALA A 103 -8.24 12.53 11.16
CA ALA A 103 -7.47 11.65 12.04
C ALA A 103 -6.98 10.37 11.33
N THR A 104 -7.80 9.78 10.45
CA THR A 104 -7.41 8.61 9.65
C THR A 104 -6.36 8.96 8.61
N ARG A 105 -6.43 10.15 8.01
CA ARG A 105 -5.37 10.67 7.14
C ARG A 105 -4.05 10.80 7.91
N VAL A 106 -4.06 11.46 9.07
CA VAL A 106 -2.87 11.60 9.94
C VAL A 106 -2.29 10.25 10.33
N ASN A 107 -3.12 9.25 10.64
CA ASN A 107 -2.64 7.91 10.96
C ASN A 107 -1.94 7.24 9.76
N GLN A 108 -2.48 7.38 8.54
CA GLN A 108 -1.82 6.87 7.33
C GLN A 108 -0.52 7.61 7.03
N GLU A 109 -0.50 8.93 7.23
CA GLU A 109 0.72 9.73 7.13
C GLU A 109 1.80 9.19 8.10
N ILE A 110 1.45 8.95 9.37
CA ILE A 110 2.36 8.39 10.38
C ILE A 110 2.86 7.00 9.97
N ILE A 111 1.97 6.11 9.54
CA ILE A 111 2.33 4.73 9.15
C ILE A 111 3.29 4.75 7.96
N LEU A 112 2.97 5.52 6.91
CA LEU A 112 3.79 5.62 5.71
C LEU A 112 5.14 6.28 6.00
N PHE A 113 5.15 7.33 6.82
CA PHE A 113 6.39 7.98 7.23
C PHE A 113 7.29 7.06 8.05
N ASN A 114 6.71 6.29 8.99
CA ASN A 114 7.44 5.28 9.75
C ASN A 114 8.00 4.18 8.84
N ARG A 115 7.21 3.69 7.87
CA ARG A 115 7.68 2.70 6.87
C ARG A 115 8.83 3.28 6.05
N LEU A 116 8.70 4.52 5.59
CA LEU A 116 9.74 5.21 4.83
C LEU A 116 11.05 5.36 5.63
N GLN A 117 10.97 5.67 6.92
CA GLN A 117 12.16 5.82 7.79
C GLN A 117 12.84 4.48 8.14
N THR A 118 12.04 3.44 8.39
CA THR A 118 12.52 2.19 8.99
C THR A 118 12.87 1.11 7.98
N THR A 119 12.37 1.19 6.75
CA THR A 119 12.67 0.19 5.72
C THR A 119 14.16 0.23 5.35
N LYS A 120 14.81 -0.94 5.37
CA LYS A 120 16.22 -1.14 4.99
C LYS A 120 16.32 -2.24 3.95
N CYS A 121 17.21 -2.06 2.98
CA CYS A 121 17.63 -3.05 2.01
C CYS A 121 18.73 -3.91 2.64
N LYS A 122 18.51 -5.21 2.72
CA LYS A 122 19.51 -6.14 3.26
C LYS A 122 20.55 -6.50 2.20
N ALA A 123 21.68 -7.04 2.65
CA ALA A 123 22.68 -7.60 1.76
C ALA A 123 22.07 -8.74 0.92
N GLY A 124 22.25 -8.68 -0.40
CA GLY A 124 21.71 -9.67 -1.35
C GLY A 124 20.26 -9.45 -1.78
N GLU A 125 19.55 -8.45 -1.23
CA GLU A 125 18.25 -8.04 -1.77
C GLU A 125 18.43 -7.21 -3.06
N ASP A 126 17.42 -7.26 -3.94
CA ASP A 126 17.34 -6.48 -5.17
C ASP A 126 17.21 -4.99 -4.81
N VAL A 127 18.28 -4.22 -5.09
CA VAL A 127 18.35 -2.82 -4.70
C VAL A 127 17.39 -1.99 -5.55
N GLY A 128 17.20 -2.34 -6.83
CA GLY A 128 16.24 -1.70 -7.71
C GLY A 128 14.81 -1.78 -7.16
N GLN A 129 14.34 -2.98 -6.81
CA GLN A 129 13.02 -3.17 -6.20
C GLN A 129 12.87 -2.43 -4.87
N HIS A 130 13.93 -2.40 -4.05
CA HIS A 130 13.93 -1.63 -2.81
C HIS A 130 13.79 -0.12 -3.07
N VAL A 131 14.52 0.43 -4.05
CA VAL A 131 14.41 1.85 -4.42
C VAL A 131 13.00 2.16 -4.92
N ASP A 132 12.42 1.33 -5.78
CA ASP A 132 11.04 1.51 -6.27
C ASP A 132 10.01 1.52 -5.13
N LYS A 133 10.20 0.65 -4.13
CA LYS A 133 9.37 0.62 -2.92
C LYS A 133 9.49 1.93 -2.13
N MET A 134 10.69 2.48 -1.95
CA MET A 134 10.89 3.77 -1.26
C MET A 134 10.18 4.91 -2.00
N PHE A 135 10.24 4.95 -3.34
CA PHE A 135 9.53 5.94 -4.15
C PHE A 135 8.01 5.79 -4.04
N THR A 136 7.51 4.56 -3.95
CA THR A 136 6.09 4.28 -3.75
C THR A 136 5.59 4.89 -2.43
N PHE A 137 6.34 4.75 -1.33
CA PHE A 137 5.98 5.39 -0.06
C PHE A 137 5.94 6.91 -0.16
N LYS A 138 6.92 7.52 -0.84
CA LYS A 138 6.93 8.97 -1.07
C LYS A 138 5.71 9.41 -1.89
N ALA A 139 5.36 8.70 -2.95
CA ALA A 139 4.20 9.03 -3.78
C ALA A 139 2.88 8.91 -3.01
N GLN A 140 2.75 7.89 -2.16
CA GLN A 140 1.59 7.71 -1.29
C GLN A 140 1.46 8.85 -0.26
N LEU A 141 2.56 9.29 0.34
CA LEU A 141 2.57 10.47 1.23
C LEU A 141 2.16 11.75 0.50
N ALA A 142 2.65 11.98 -0.72
CA ALA A 142 2.25 13.12 -1.53
C ALA A 142 0.74 13.12 -1.86
N ALA A 143 0.17 11.95 -2.17
CA ALA A 143 -1.27 11.80 -2.41
C ALA A 143 -2.14 12.14 -1.19
N LEU A 144 -1.58 12.03 0.02
CA LEU A 144 -2.24 12.43 1.28
C LEU A 144 -2.02 13.93 1.62
N ASN A 145 -1.39 14.72 0.75
CA ASN A 145 -0.92 16.08 1.01
C ASN A 145 0.17 16.17 2.10
N ALA A 146 0.90 15.08 2.33
CA ALA A 146 2.00 15.01 3.29
C ALA A 146 3.35 14.77 2.57
N ASP A 147 3.59 15.50 1.47
CA ASP A 147 4.78 15.27 0.65
C ASP A 147 6.09 15.44 1.43
N VAL A 148 7.04 14.54 1.17
CA VAL A 148 8.36 14.55 1.78
C VAL A 148 9.30 15.41 0.93
N ARG A 149 9.83 16.48 1.52
CA ARG A 149 10.83 17.34 0.87
C ARG A 149 11.97 16.50 0.27
N GLY A 150 12.31 16.75 -1.00
CA GLY A 150 13.22 15.90 -1.77
C GLY A 150 14.57 15.61 -1.08
N GLN A 151 15.16 16.59 -0.39
CA GLN A 151 16.42 16.40 0.34
C GLN A 151 16.29 15.46 1.55
N ILE A 152 15.15 15.50 2.26
CA ILE A 152 14.86 14.57 3.36
C ILE A 152 14.70 13.16 2.80
N PHE A 153 13.98 13.02 1.69
CA PHE A 153 13.80 11.71 1.04
C PHE A 153 15.13 11.14 0.53
N ILE A 154 16.00 11.94 -0.07
CA ILE A 154 17.34 11.51 -0.51
C ILE A 154 18.13 10.95 0.68
N GLN A 155 18.11 11.65 1.83
CA GLN A 155 18.79 11.20 3.03
C GLN A 155 18.24 9.85 3.52
N MET A 156 16.91 9.71 3.60
CA MET A 156 16.27 8.44 3.99
C MET A 156 16.57 7.31 3.00
N LEU A 157 16.55 7.59 1.70
CA LEU A 157 16.86 6.65 0.63
C LEU A 157 18.29 6.14 0.76
N VAL A 158 19.28 7.03 0.87
CA VAL A 158 20.69 6.63 1.03
C VAL A 158 20.90 5.82 2.31
N GLN A 159 20.29 6.23 3.43
CA GLN A 159 20.36 5.50 4.70
C GLN A 159 19.62 4.16 4.70
N SER A 160 18.78 3.90 3.69
CA SER A 160 18.06 2.63 3.55
C SER A 160 18.82 1.58 2.77
N LEU A 161 19.90 1.96 2.07
CA LEU A 161 20.69 1.05 1.24
C LEU A 161 21.52 0.07 2.09
N PRO A 162 21.98 -1.05 1.49
CA PRO A 162 22.86 -1.97 2.20
C PRO A 162 24.19 -1.30 2.55
N THR A 163 24.69 -1.54 3.75
CA THR A 163 26.01 -1.06 4.19
C THR A 163 27.10 -1.78 3.40
N ASN A 164 27.75 -1.08 2.49
CA ASN A 164 28.94 -1.53 1.75
C ASN A 164 29.68 -0.32 1.15
N GLU A 165 30.96 -0.52 0.84
CA GLU A 165 31.82 0.56 0.33
C GLU A 165 31.25 1.26 -0.93
N ARG A 166 30.49 0.53 -1.75
CA ARG A 166 29.88 1.06 -2.97
C ARG A 166 28.82 2.11 -2.64
N PHE A 167 27.89 1.80 -1.74
CA PHE A 167 26.81 2.73 -1.36
C PHE A 167 27.24 3.73 -0.29
N ASP A 168 28.27 3.45 0.49
CA ASP A 168 28.86 4.43 1.43
C ASP A 168 29.40 5.67 0.67
N ARG A 169 29.86 5.50 -0.58
CA ARG A 169 30.24 6.62 -1.45
C ARG A 169 29.08 7.60 -1.72
N LEU A 170 27.83 7.13 -1.72
CA LEU A 170 26.66 8.01 -1.91
C LEU A 170 26.49 8.96 -0.72
N LYS A 171 26.80 8.50 0.50
CA LYS A 171 26.78 9.35 1.70
C LYS A 171 27.80 10.48 1.57
N GLY A 172 29.04 10.17 1.16
CA GLY A 172 30.05 11.21 0.90
C GLY A 172 29.66 12.17 -0.23
N MET A 173 29.01 11.68 -1.30
CA MET A 173 28.48 12.54 -2.37
C MET A 173 27.36 13.48 -1.88
N MET A 174 26.54 13.02 -0.94
CA MET A 174 25.48 13.84 -0.33
C MET A 174 26.08 14.94 0.56
N GLU A 175 27.01 14.57 1.43
CA GLU A 175 27.69 15.52 2.35
C GLU A 175 28.49 16.59 1.60
N SER A 176 29.08 16.24 0.45
CA SER A 176 29.81 17.18 -0.41
C SER A 176 28.93 18.03 -1.34
N GLY A 177 27.60 17.87 -1.30
CA GLY A 177 26.68 18.65 -2.14
C GLY A 177 26.78 18.34 -3.65
N SER A 178 27.15 17.11 -4.01
CA SER A 178 27.33 16.69 -5.40
C SER A 178 26.09 16.99 -6.27
N LYS A 179 26.31 17.45 -7.51
CA LYS A 179 25.23 17.67 -8.49
C LYS A 179 24.42 16.39 -8.78
N LYS A 180 24.99 15.22 -8.51
CA LYS A 180 24.34 13.90 -8.65
C LYS A 180 23.30 13.63 -7.55
N MET A 181 23.34 14.37 -6.44
CA MET A 181 22.42 14.24 -5.30
C MET A 181 21.35 15.36 -5.28
N LYS A 182 21.10 16.00 -6.42
CA LYS A 182 20.20 17.18 -6.50
C LYS A 182 18.72 16.85 -6.48
N SER A 183 18.32 15.66 -6.90
CA SER A 183 16.93 15.21 -6.87
C SER A 183 16.84 13.72 -6.58
N PRO A 184 15.71 13.24 -6.04
CA PRO A 184 15.48 11.81 -5.80
C PRO A 184 15.76 10.95 -7.04
N GLU A 185 15.31 11.38 -8.21
CA GLU A 185 15.40 10.64 -9.47
C GLU A 185 16.86 10.46 -9.89
N LYS A 186 17.67 11.51 -9.76
CA LYS A 186 19.12 11.41 -10.04
C LYS A 186 19.83 10.47 -9.09
N VAL A 187 19.40 10.42 -7.83
CA VAL A 187 19.94 9.49 -6.83
C VAL A 187 19.54 8.05 -7.18
N LYS A 188 18.28 7.82 -7.58
CA LYS A 188 17.83 6.51 -8.11
C LYS A 188 18.70 6.07 -9.29
N ASP A 189 18.87 6.92 -10.30
CA ASP A 189 19.71 6.61 -11.46
C ASP A 189 21.15 6.26 -11.04
N GLN A 190 21.69 6.99 -10.07
CA GLN A 190 23.05 6.75 -9.57
C GLN A 190 23.16 5.44 -8.80
N ILE A 191 22.15 5.07 -8.01
CA ILE A 191 22.09 3.78 -7.29
C ILE A 191 22.05 2.62 -8.30
N LEU A 192 21.15 2.69 -9.28
CA LEU A 192 20.99 1.64 -10.30
C LEU A 192 22.24 1.48 -11.16
N ARG A 193 22.90 2.59 -11.53
CA ARG A 193 24.20 2.55 -12.20
C ARG A 193 25.26 1.88 -11.35
N MET A 194 25.32 2.15 -10.05
CA MET A 194 26.28 1.51 -9.15
C MET A 194 26.02 0.00 -9.02
N GLU A 195 24.74 -0.40 -9.02
CA GLU A 195 24.34 -1.81 -9.00
C GLU A 195 24.77 -2.59 -10.25
N SER A 196 24.70 -1.96 -11.43
CA SER A 196 25.03 -2.61 -12.72
C SER A 196 26.52 -2.87 -12.97
N TYR A 197 27.43 -2.41 -12.10
CA TYR A 197 28.87 -2.70 -12.21
C TYR A 197 29.29 -4.01 -11.51
N ASN A 198 28.31 -4.86 -11.16
CA ASN A 198 28.52 -6.24 -10.70
C ASN A 198 28.55 -7.23 -11.85
#